data_AF-A0A1M6H7V3-F1
#
_entry.id   AF-A0A1M6H7V3-F1
#
_cell.length_a   1.000
_cell.length_b   1.000
_cell.length_c   1.000
_cell.angle_alpha   90.00
_cell.angle_beta   90.00
_cell.angle_gamma   90.00
#
_symmetry.space_group_name_H-M   'P 1'
#
loop_
_entity.id
_entity.type
_entity.pdbx_description
1 polymer ?
#
loop_
_entity_poly.entity_id
_entity_poly.type
_entity_poly.pdbx_seq_one_letter_code
_entity_poly.pdbx_strand_id
1 'polypeptide(L)'
;MSGMEAILFVVFSDYINKQIPSRQRATILSFQSMFFSIMMITFFPAVGAISEYRGFKTAFAVIAVLALMLISISTFLMLRGKGVEKKTEQSG
;
A
#
# COMPACT_ATOMS: atom_id res chain seq x y z
N MET A 1 -5.40 -7.29 -12.09
CA MET A 1 -4.22 -6.92 -11.30
C MET A 1 -3.23 -6.27 -12.24
N SER A 2 -2.97 -4.98 -12.04
CA SER A 2 -2.22 -4.14 -12.98
C SER A 2 -0.72 -4.45 -12.86
N GLY A 3 0.00 -4.54 -13.97
CA GLY A 3 1.46 -4.81 -13.97
C GLY A 3 2.28 -3.83 -13.13
N MET A 4 1.74 -2.65 -12.81
CA MET A 4 2.35 -1.70 -11.86
C MET A 4 2.46 -2.25 -10.43
N GLU A 5 1.48 -3.02 -9.95
CA GLU A 5 1.55 -3.66 -8.63
C GLU A 5 2.66 -4.70 -8.57
N ALA A 6 2.83 -5.47 -9.66
CA ALA A 6 3.89 -6.46 -9.78
C ALA A 6 5.28 -5.81 -9.78
N ILE A 7 5.43 -4.69 -10.50
CA ILE A 7 6.70 -3.95 -10.55
C ILE A 7 7.01 -3.33 -9.17
N LEU A 8 6.03 -2.73 -8.49
CA LEU A 8 6.23 -2.21 -7.13
C LEU A 8 6.60 -3.32 -6.15
N PHE A 9 5.94 -4.47 -6.23
CA PHE A 9 6.27 -5.62 -5.41
C PHE A 9 7.71 -6.11 -5.66
N VAL A 10 8.12 -6.19 -6.93
CA VAL A 10 9.49 -6.60 -7.29
C VAL A 10 10.51 -5.56 -6.83
N VAL A 11 10.25 -4.25 -6.98
CA VAL A 11 11.16 -3.18 -6.53
C VAL A 11 11.26 -3.12 -5.02
N PHE A 12 10.15 -3.27 -4.28
CA PHE A 12 10.18 -3.38 -2.82
C PHE A 12 10.92 -4.64 -2.36
N SER A 13 10.67 -5.77 -3.02
CA SER A 13 11.38 -7.02 -2.77
C SER A 13 12.88 -6.85 -3.01
N ASP A 14 13.28 -6.19 -4.10
CA ASP A 14 14.69 -5.94 -4.41
C ASP A 14 15.36 -4.93 -3.47
N TYR A 15 14.61 -3.92 -2.99
CA TYR A 15 15.06 -2.98 -1.98
C TYR A 15 15.29 -3.65 -0.62
N ILE A 16 14.37 -4.53 -0.22
CA ILE A 16 14.49 -5.40 0.96
C ILE A 16 15.70 -6.35 0.80
N ASN A 17 15.90 -6.90 -0.40
CA ASN A 17 16.95 -7.87 -0.70
C ASN A 17 18.37 -7.35 -0.51
N LYS A 18 18.58 -6.03 -0.66
CA LYS A 18 19.89 -5.40 -0.61
C LYS A 18 20.31 -5.00 0.81
N GLN A 19 19.36 -4.87 1.73
CA GLN A 19 19.58 -4.47 3.13
C GLN A 19 19.34 -5.59 4.14
N ILE A 20 18.80 -6.75 3.73
CA ILE A 20 18.41 -7.84 4.64
C ILE A 20 19.16 -9.15 4.30
N PRO A 21 19.87 -9.78 5.26
CA PRO A 21 20.52 -11.06 5.07
C PRO A 21 19.53 -12.13 4.62
N SER A 22 19.92 -12.96 3.66
CA SER A 22 19.04 -13.85 2.86
C SER A 22 18.08 -14.75 3.65
N ARG A 23 18.40 -15.01 4.93
CA ARG A 23 17.64 -15.89 5.84
C ARG A 23 16.27 -15.33 6.26
N GLN A 24 16.09 -14.02 6.33
CA GLN A 24 14.85 -13.41 6.85
C GLN A 24 13.85 -13.01 5.76
N ARG A 25 14.27 -13.00 4.48
CA ARG A 25 13.42 -12.67 3.32
C ARG A 25 12.17 -13.56 3.25
N ALA A 26 12.34 -14.87 3.48
CA ALA A 26 11.23 -15.82 3.51
C ALA A 26 10.26 -15.55 4.67
N THR A 27 10.77 -15.22 5.87
CA THR A 27 9.95 -14.90 7.04
C THR A 27 9.15 -13.61 6.84
N ILE A 28 9.77 -12.56 6.30
CA ILE A 28 9.09 -11.30 6.00
C ILE A 28 8.01 -11.50 4.92
N LEU A 29 8.31 -12.29 3.88
CA LEU A 29 7.35 -12.59 2.82
C LEU A 29 6.15 -13.41 3.34
N SER A 30 6.39 -14.41 4.19
CA SER A 30 5.32 -15.17 4.84
C SER A 30 4.53 -14.30 5.82
N PHE A 31 5.19 -13.40 6.55
CA PHE A 31 4.53 -12.45 7.44
C PHE A 31 3.66 -11.46 6.67
N GLN A 32 4.11 -10.96 5.52
CA GLN A 32 3.31 -10.10 4.64
C GLN A 32 2.04 -10.83 4.19
N SER A 33 2.14 -12.07 3.73
CA SER A 33 1.00 -12.87 3.29
C SER A 33 0.04 -13.20 4.45
N MET A 34 0.59 -13.47 5.64
CA MET A 34 -0.19 -13.67 6.86
C MET A 34 -0.94 -12.40 7.26
N PHE A 35 -0.27 -11.25 7.25
CA PHE A 35 -0.86 -9.96 7.58
C PHE A 35 -1.95 -9.58 6.57
N PHE A 36 -1.70 -9.78 5.28
CA PHE A 36 -2.71 -9.58 4.23
C PHE A 36 -3.95 -10.46 4.48
N SER A 37 -3.74 -11.73 4.82
CA SER A 37 -4.83 -12.66 5.14
C SER A 37 -5.65 -12.17 6.34
N ILE A 38 -4.99 -11.76 7.43
CA ILE A 38 -5.65 -11.23 8.64
C ILE A 38 -6.42 -9.94 8.32
N MET A 39 -5.81 -9.04 7.55
CA MET A 39 -6.46 -7.81 7.11
C MET A 39 -7.71 -8.12 6.29
N MET A 40 -7.66 -9.05 5.34
CA MET A 40 -8.84 -9.45 4.55
C MET A 40 -9.93 -10.10 5.41
N ILE A 41 -9.56 -11.00 6.33
CA ILE A 41 -10.51 -11.63 7.28
C ILE A 41 -11.23 -10.57 8.11
N THR A 42 -10.58 -9.46 8.44
CA THR A 42 -11.20 -8.38 9.23
C THR A 42 -11.96 -7.38 8.35
N PHE A 43 -11.40 -7.06 7.18
CA PHE A 43 -11.89 -6.01 6.29
C PHE A 43 -13.18 -6.42 5.57
N PHE A 44 -13.26 -7.67 5.08
CA PHE A 44 -14.47 -8.14 4.39
C PHE A 44 -15.72 -8.12 5.30
N PRO A 45 -15.69 -8.66 6.53
CA PRO A 45 -16.81 -8.55 7.45
C PRO A 45 -17.12 -7.11 7.88
N ALA A 46 -16.11 -6.25 8.05
CA ALA A 46 -16.34 -4.85 8.39
C ALA A 46 -17.11 -4.12 7.29
N VAL A 47 -16.72 -4.32 6.03
CA VAL A 47 -17.44 -3.78 4.86
C VAL A 47 -18.83 -4.41 4.74
N GLY A 48 -18.94 -5.72 4.94
CA GLY A 48 -20.20 -6.47 4.94
C GLY A 48 -21.18 -5.90 5.96
N ALA A 49 -20.75 -5.69 7.21
CA ALA A 49 -21.56 -5.10 8.26
C ALA A 49 -22.05 -3.69 7.89
N ILE A 50 -21.18 -2.83 7.34
CA ILE A 50 -21.57 -1.49 6.88
C ILE A 50 -22.63 -1.58 5.76
N SER A 51 -22.46 -2.54 4.85
CA SER A 51 -23.41 -2.75 3.75
C SER A 51 -24.76 -3.26 4.23
N GLU A 52 -24.81 -4.03 5.32
CA GLU A 52 -26.05 -4.57 5.87
C GLU A 52 -26.84 -3.50 6.64
N TYR A 53 -26.19 -2.64 7.43
CA TYR A 53 -26.90 -1.61 8.19
C TYR A 53 -27.31 -0.37 7.38
N ARG A 54 -26.54 0.00 6.35
CA ARG A 54 -26.74 1.27 5.61
C ARG A 54 -26.95 1.07 4.10
N GLY A 55 -26.85 -0.18 3.62
CA GLY A 55 -26.95 -0.54 2.21
C GLY A 55 -25.60 -0.51 1.48
N PHE A 56 -25.57 -1.13 0.31
CA PHE A 56 -24.37 -1.22 -0.53
C PHE A 56 -23.84 0.15 -0.96
N LYS A 57 -24.72 1.15 -1.19
CA LYS A 57 -24.33 2.49 -1.65
C LYS A 57 -23.35 3.17 -0.68
N THR A 58 -23.63 3.09 0.62
CA THR A 58 -22.75 3.66 1.65
C THR A 58 -21.46 2.88 1.82
N ALA A 59 -21.49 1.53 1.74
CA ALA A 59 -20.28 0.72 1.84
C ALA A 59 -19.29 1.04 0.71
N PHE A 60 -19.76 1.11 -0.54
CA PHE A 60 -18.92 1.49 -1.67
C PHE A 60 -18.45 2.93 -1.61
N ALA A 61 -19.29 3.86 -1.14
CA ALA A 61 -18.89 5.27 -0.97
C ALA A 61 -17.75 5.41 0.05
N VAL A 62 -17.81 4.68 1.17
CA VAL A 62 -16.74 4.68 2.19
C VAL A 62 -15.43 4.15 1.62
N ILE A 63 -15.49 3.03 0.88
CA ILE A 63 -14.30 2.45 0.23
C ILE A 63 -13.72 3.43 -0.79
N ALA A 64 -14.56 4.08 -1.59
CA ALA A 64 -14.12 5.04 -2.60
C ALA A 64 -13.42 6.25 -1.97
N VAL A 65 -13.99 6.82 -0.89
CA VAL A 65 -13.38 7.94 -0.17
C VAL A 65 -12.05 7.54 0.45
N LEU A 66 -11.97 6.37 1.09
CA LEU A 66 -10.72 5.84 1.65
C LEU A 66 -9.65 5.65 0.57
N ALA A 67 -10.02 5.05 -0.56
CA ALA A 67 -9.09 4.85 -1.68
C ALA A 67 -8.58 6.17 -2.25
N LEU A 68 -9.47 7.15 -2.47
CA LEU A 68 -9.10 8.49 -2.94
C LEU A 68 -8.16 9.18 -1.95
N MET A 69 -8.48 9.14 -0.65
CA MET A 69 -7.64 9.73 0.39
C MET A 69 -6.21 9.15 0.38
N LEU A 70 -6.08 7.83 0.30
CA LEU A 70 -4.79 7.15 0.24
C LEU A 70 -4.00 7.50 -1.02
N ILE A 71 -4.66 7.53 -2.19
CA ILE A 71 -4.02 7.91 -3.46
C ILE A 71 -3.57 9.36 -3.41
N SER A 72 -4.40 10.27 -2.90
CA SER A 72 -4.05 11.69 -2.76
C SER A 72 -2.86 11.88 -1.83
N ILE A 73 -2.83 11.19 -0.68
CA ILE A 73 -1.69 11.25 0.27
C ILE A 73 -0.43 10.68 -0.38
N SER A 74 -0.51 9.53 -1.03
CA SER A 74 0.64 8.88 -1.69
C SER A 74 1.22 9.76 -2.79
N THR A 75 0.35 10.31 -3.65
CA THR A 75 0.74 11.23 -4.72
C THR A 75 1.35 12.51 -4.16
N PHE A 76 0.76 13.08 -3.10
CA PHE A 76 1.29 14.26 -2.43
C PHE A 76 2.67 14.00 -1.81
N LEU A 77 2.85 12.85 -1.16
CA LEU A 77 4.13 12.45 -0.57
C LEU A 77 5.21 12.26 -1.65
N MET A 78 4.86 11.65 -2.79
CA MET A 78 5.76 11.47 -3.92
C MET A 78 6.15 12.80 -4.58
N LEU A 79 5.19 13.72 -4.76
CA LEU A 79 5.44 15.08 -5.26
C LEU A 79 6.33 15.89 -4.30
N ARG A 80 6.16 15.70 -2.99
CA ARG A 80 6.99 16.34 -1.95
C ARG A 80 8.41 15.74 -1.90
N GLY A 81 8.57 14.46 -2.22
CA GLY A 81 9.87 13.80 -2.34
C GLY A 81 10.74 14.37 -3.48
N LYS A 82 10.14 14.75 -4.62
CA LYS A 82 10.86 15.41 -5.73
C LYS A 82 11.35 16.83 -5.40
N GLY A 83 10.85 17.45 -4.32
CA GLY A 83 11.31 18.76 -3.85
C GLY A 83 12.63 18.74 -3.10
N VAL A 84 13.08 17.57 -2.63
CA VAL A 84 14.35 17.41 -1.89
C VAL A 84 15.53 17.18 -2.84
N GLU A 85 15.33 16.44 -3.95
CA GLU A 85 16.38 16.13 -4.92
C GLU A 85 16.84 17.35 -5.73
N LYS A 86 15.92 18.28 -6.05
CA LYS A 86 16.28 19.52 -6.75
C LYS A 86 17.13 20.50 -5.94
N LYS A 87 17.28 20.30 -4.63
CA LYS A 87 18.08 21.21 -3.78
C LYS A 87 19.56 20.84 -3.69
N THR A 88 19.95 19.63 -4.13
CA THR A 88 21.34 19.16 -4.10
C THR A 88 22.07 19.41 -5.43
N GLU A 89 21.35 19.45 -6.56
CA GLU A 89 21.94 19.64 -7.90
C GLU A 89 22.21 21.12 -8.27
N GLN A 90 21.76 22.08 -7.45
CA GLN A 90 22.06 23.52 -7.65
C GLN A 90 23.12 24.08 -6.70
N SER A 91 23.87 23.22 -6.01
CA SER A 91 25.02 23.62 -5.18
C SER A 91 26.11 22.55 -5.18
N GLY A 92 26.55 22.15 -6.37
CA GLY A 92 27.70 21.27 -6.61
C GLY A 92 28.40 21.65 -7.90
#